data_AF-A0A959SAP1-F1
#
_entry.id   AF-A0A959SAP1-F1
#
_cell.length_a   1.000
_cell.length_b   1.000
_cell.length_c   1.000
_cell.angle_alpha   90.00
_cell.angle_beta   90.00
_cell.angle_gamma   90.00
#
_symmetry.space_group_name_H-M   'P 1'
#
loop_
_entity.id
_entity.type
_entity.pdbx_description
1 polymer ?
#
loop_
_entity_poly.entity_id
_entity_poly.type
_entity_poly.pdbx_seq_one_letter_code
_entity_poly.pdbx_strand_id
1 'polypeptide(L)'
;FPFGGMENPCLTFATPTVIAGDKSLVSLVAHELAHSWSGNLVTNATWRDFWLNEGFTVYFENRIREAIYGKDFALMGAVLGRQDLYGTIHQMEKQKHLEDTHLRLHLEGRDPDDGVTDIAYEKGYAFLLLLEEKVGREKFDAFLRDYFDQYAFQSMTTDRFLEHLRAKLIEPNKVDVDIAAWVDGPGLPKDAPVPVSDRFVKVEHEIAKWEAGTPAARMSTAGWSTYEWMHFLRHLPREMSAAQMNELDATFHFTGTGNAEVLAAWLEQCIRNDHVAAYDSLDRFLNSVGRRKFLEPLYKALLETEKGRIMAQTIYASARPGYHSVAVRTMDEMLQWSDNKPPASF
;
A
#
# COMPACT_ATOMS: atom_id res chain seq x y z
N PHE A 1 0.79 -16.53 -5.42
CA PHE A 1 0.13 -15.92 -4.25
C PHE A 1 -0.25 -14.49 -4.60
N PRO A 2 -1.54 -14.08 -4.52
CA PRO A 2 -2.02 -12.80 -5.04
C PRO A 2 -1.86 -11.60 -4.10
N PHE A 3 -1.57 -11.85 -2.83
CA PHE A 3 -1.43 -10.82 -1.78
C PHE A 3 0.04 -10.62 -1.36
N GLY A 4 0.27 -9.76 -0.36
CA GLY A 4 1.55 -9.65 0.35
C GLY A 4 1.78 -10.88 1.22
N GLY A 5 0.94 -11.05 2.23
CA GLY A 5 0.85 -12.28 3.03
C GLY A 5 -0.60 -12.62 3.37
N MET A 6 -0.75 -13.59 4.26
CA MET A 6 -1.99 -13.90 4.96
C MET A 6 -1.62 -14.33 6.37
N GLU A 7 -2.28 -13.72 7.35
CA GLU A 7 -1.99 -13.75 8.78
C GLU A 7 -2.46 -15.04 9.48
N ASN A 8 -2.45 -16.18 8.79
CA ASN A 8 -2.97 -17.42 9.36
C ASN A 8 -2.27 -17.75 10.69
N PRO A 9 -3.04 -17.93 11.80
CA PRO A 9 -2.46 -18.09 13.12
C PRO A 9 -1.41 -19.20 13.18
N CYS A 10 -0.24 -18.88 13.73
CA CYS A 10 0.94 -19.75 13.83
C CYS A 10 1.61 -20.16 12.50
N LEU A 11 1.10 -19.74 11.34
CA LEU A 11 1.68 -20.05 10.03
C LEU A 11 1.35 -18.98 8.98
N THR A 12 2.01 -17.83 9.04
CA THR A 12 1.88 -16.78 8.03
C THR A 12 2.25 -17.28 6.64
N PHE A 13 1.36 -17.07 5.67
CA PHE A 13 1.71 -17.26 4.27
C PHE A 13 2.37 -15.97 3.77
N ALA A 14 3.54 -16.08 3.16
CA ALA A 14 4.28 -14.92 2.63
C ALA A 14 4.53 -15.08 1.13
N THR A 15 4.37 -14.00 0.38
CA THR A 15 4.73 -13.95 -1.03
C THR A 15 6.25 -14.15 -1.22
N PRO A 16 6.71 -14.89 -2.24
CA PRO A 16 8.14 -14.99 -2.53
C PRO A 16 8.76 -13.64 -2.93
N THR A 17 7.95 -12.66 -3.34
CA THR A 17 8.43 -11.33 -3.75
C THR A 17 9.07 -10.50 -2.63
N VAL A 18 8.97 -10.92 -1.35
CA VAL A 18 9.72 -10.29 -0.25
C VAL A 18 11.15 -10.79 -0.09
N ILE A 19 11.54 -11.84 -0.80
CA ILE A 19 12.90 -12.40 -0.77
C ILE A 19 13.78 -11.58 -1.71
N ALA A 20 14.18 -10.38 -1.26
CA ALA A 20 15.08 -9.50 -2.00
C ALA A 20 16.58 -9.79 -1.76
N GLY A 21 16.92 -10.60 -0.75
CA GLY A 21 18.30 -10.96 -0.39
C GLY A 21 19.02 -10.00 0.56
N ASP A 22 18.42 -8.83 0.85
CA ASP A 22 19.02 -7.75 1.65
C ASP A 22 18.17 -7.34 2.88
N LYS A 23 17.07 -8.08 3.14
CA LYS A 23 16.06 -7.80 4.18
C LYS A 23 15.30 -6.49 4.01
N SER A 24 15.34 -5.87 2.82
CA SER A 24 14.72 -4.56 2.61
C SER A 24 13.18 -4.58 2.55
N LEU A 25 12.58 -5.77 2.42
CA LEU A 25 11.13 -5.99 2.33
C LEU A 25 10.54 -6.71 3.57
N VAL A 26 11.27 -6.76 4.70
CA VAL A 26 10.80 -7.46 5.92
C VAL A 26 9.67 -6.72 6.65
N SER A 27 9.28 -5.51 6.24
CA SER A 27 8.14 -4.81 6.83
C SER A 27 6.84 -5.60 6.66
N LEU A 28 6.70 -6.39 5.59
CA LEU A 28 5.60 -7.33 5.45
C LEU A 28 5.54 -8.29 6.65
N VAL A 29 6.67 -8.80 7.14
CA VAL A 29 6.68 -9.71 8.29
C VAL A 29 6.19 -8.99 9.56
N ALA A 30 6.51 -7.70 9.72
CA ALA A 30 6.00 -6.91 10.83
C ALA A 30 4.47 -6.69 10.73
N HIS A 31 3.95 -6.52 9.51
CA HIS A 31 2.51 -6.43 9.23
C HIS A 31 1.79 -7.71 9.63
N GLU A 32 2.24 -8.86 9.11
CA GLU A 32 1.64 -10.16 9.41
C GLU A 32 1.78 -10.54 10.89
N LEU A 33 2.87 -10.12 11.55
CA LEU A 33 3.03 -10.27 12.99
C LEU A 33 2.00 -9.42 13.76
N ALA A 34 1.79 -8.17 13.36
CA ALA A 34 0.84 -7.26 14.00
C ALA A 34 -0.60 -7.80 14.00
N HIS A 35 -0.99 -8.51 12.94
CA HIS A 35 -2.28 -9.19 12.88
C HIS A 35 -2.51 -10.21 14.01
N SER A 36 -1.44 -10.72 14.65
CA SER A 36 -1.56 -11.55 15.86
C SER A 36 -2.41 -10.88 16.94
N TRP A 37 -2.46 -9.54 16.97
CA TRP A 37 -3.39 -8.76 17.78
C TRP A 37 -4.60 -8.31 16.97
N SER A 38 -4.39 -7.50 15.93
CA SER A 38 -5.47 -6.89 15.12
C SER A 38 -5.90 -7.77 13.97
N GLY A 39 -6.99 -8.51 14.17
CA GLY A 39 -7.54 -9.47 13.21
C GLY A 39 -7.59 -10.89 13.78
N ASN A 40 -6.50 -11.37 14.39
CA ASN A 40 -6.47 -12.72 14.96
C ASN A 40 -6.98 -12.76 16.41
N LEU A 41 -6.48 -11.87 17.28
CA LEU A 41 -6.89 -11.84 18.69
C LEU A 41 -8.20 -11.08 18.88
N VAL A 42 -8.36 -9.95 18.21
CA VAL A 42 -9.64 -9.21 18.11
C VAL A 42 -9.97 -9.07 16.63
N THR A 43 -11.06 -9.70 16.20
CA THR A 43 -11.42 -9.81 14.77
C THR A 43 -12.59 -8.88 14.44
N ASN A 44 -12.57 -8.20 13.30
CA ASN A 44 -13.77 -7.53 12.79
C ASN A 44 -14.96 -8.51 12.68
N ALA A 45 -16.13 -8.10 13.17
CA ALA A 45 -17.33 -8.96 13.16
C ALA A 45 -17.98 -9.03 11.77
N THR A 46 -17.84 -7.97 10.97
CA THR A 46 -18.33 -7.89 9.60
C THR A 46 -17.28 -7.25 8.70
N TRP A 47 -17.39 -7.44 7.38
CA TRP A 47 -16.51 -6.78 6.40
C TRP A 47 -16.65 -5.26 6.36
N ARG A 48 -17.74 -4.70 6.92
CA ARG A 48 -17.90 -3.25 7.10
C ARG A 48 -16.97 -2.70 8.19
N ASP A 49 -16.48 -3.57 9.06
CA ASP A 49 -15.60 -3.24 10.17
C ASP A 49 -14.12 -3.58 9.87
N PHE A 50 -13.80 -3.89 8.60
CA PHE A 50 -12.49 -4.40 8.18
C PHE A 50 -11.32 -3.49 8.57
N TRP A 51 -11.55 -2.17 8.63
CA TRP A 51 -10.57 -1.20 9.09
C TRP A 51 -10.08 -1.43 10.53
N LEU A 52 -10.86 -2.11 11.38
CA LEU A 52 -10.44 -2.47 12.74
C LEU A 52 -9.33 -3.52 12.75
N ASN A 53 -9.24 -4.34 11.70
CA ASN A 53 -8.07 -5.19 11.50
C ASN A 53 -6.96 -4.34 10.88
N GLU A 54 -7.16 -3.89 9.64
CA GLU A 54 -6.07 -3.35 8.82
C GLU A 54 -5.51 -2.03 9.32
N GLY A 55 -6.37 -1.11 9.77
CA GLY A 55 -5.93 0.17 10.31
C GLY A 55 -5.06 0.00 11.55
N PHE A 56 -5.44 -0.91 12.45
CA PHE A 56 -4.64 -1.27 13.61
C PHE A 56 -3.36 -2.01 13.23
N THR A 57 -3.43 -2.91 12.26
CA THR A 57 -2.26 -3.65 11.77
C THR A 57 -1.22 -2.70 11.18
N VAL A 58 -1.61 -1.76 10.32
CA VAL A 58 -0.68 -0.75 9.77
C VAL A 58 -0.12 0.15 10.86
N TYR A 59 -0.94 0.51 11.86
CA TYR A 59 -0.46 1.25 13.04
C TYR A 59 0.61 0.48 13.79
N PHE A 60 0.39 -0.80 14.09
CA PHE A 60 1.36 -1.65 14.77
C PHE A 60 2.59 -1.97 13.92
N GLU A 61 2.43 -2.21 12.63
CA GLU A 61 3.52 -2.37 11.68
C GLU A 61 4.46 -1.16 11.76
N ASN A 62 3.90 0.04 11.71
CA ASN A 62 4.68 1.26 11.80
C ASN A 62 5.36 1.42 13.18
N ARG A 63 4.70 1.01 14.27
CA ARG A 63 5.28 1.03 15.63
C ARG A 63 6.43 0.03 15.79
N ILE A 64 6.31 -1.18 15.21
CA ILE A 64 7.39 -2.17 15.19
C ILE A 64 8.56 -1.65 14.36
N ARG A 65 8.28 -1.08 13.19
CA ARG A 65 9.28 -0.46 12.31
C ARG A 65 10.01 0.69 13.02
N GLU A 66 9.29 1.55 13.73
CA GLU A 66 9.85 2.62 14.55
C GLU A 66 10.76 2.09 15.65
N ALA A 67 10.36 1.02 16.35
CA ALA A 67 11.16 0.44 17.41
C ALA A 67 12.47 -0.20 16.92
N ILE A 68 12.48 -0.76 15.70
CA ILE A 68 13.65 -1.46 15.13
C ILE A 68 14.58 -0.48 14.39
N TYR A 69 14.02 0.40 13.56
CA TYR A 69 14.77 1.23 12.62
C TYR A 69 14.76 2.72 12.96
N GLY A 70 14.01 3.13 13.99
CA GLY A 70 13.87 4.51 14.42
C GLY A 70 12.74 5.26 13.72
N LYS A 71 12.36 6.39 14.32
CA LYS A 71 11.24 7.24 13.90
C LYS A 71 11.41 7.81 12.49
N ASP A 72 12.62 8.25 12.15
CA ASP A 72 12.97 8.73 10.80
C ASP A 72 12.56 7.68 9.74
N PHE A 73 13.02 6.44 9.90
CA PHE A 73 12.71 5.38 8.95
C PHE A 73 11.21 5.05 8.91
N ALA A 74 10.53 5.03 10.07
CA ALA A 74 9.11 4.76 10.13
C ALA A 74 8.27 5.81 9.39
N LEU A 75 8.64 7.09 9.47
CA LEU A 75 7.95 8.18 8.78
C LEU A 75 7.97 8.03 7.26
N MET A 76 8.99 7.40 6.66
CA MET A 76 8.98 7.10 5.22
C MET A 76 7.79 6.21 4.84
N GLY A 77 7.49 5.18 5.64
CA GLY A 77 6.35 4.31 5.39
C GLY A 77 5.02 5.03 5.54
N ALA A 78 4.87 5.89 6.55
CA ALA A 78 3.67 6.72 6.71
C ALA A 78 3.46 7.69 5.54
N VAL A 79 4.54 8.26 4.99
CA VAL A 79 4.47 9.12 3.79
C VAL A 79 4.06 8.32 2.55
N LEU A 80 4.67 7.15 2.30
CA LEU A 80 4.30 6.30 1.16
C LEU A 80 2.84 5.82 1.26
N GLY A 81 2.41 5.36 2.43
CA GLY A 81 1.03 4.92 2.68
C GLY A 81 0.02 6.05 2.44
N ARG A 82 0.34 7.28 2.89
CA ARG A 82 -0.50 8.45 2.59
C ARG A 82 -0.55 8.81 1.10
N GLN A 83 0.55 8.65 0.36
CA GLN A 83 0.56 8.86 -1.09
C GLN A 83 -0.36 7.86 -1.79
N ASP A 84 -0.28 6.58 -1.42
CA ASP A 84 -1.10 5.50 -1.97
C ASP A 84 -2.59 5.76 -1.67
N LEU A 85 -2.91 6.12 -0.42
CA LEU A 85 -4.27 6.54 0.00
C LEU A 85 -4.83 7.70 -0.83
N TYR A 86 -4.04 8.74 -1.10
CA TYR A 86 -4.49 9.85 -1.94
C TYR A 86 -4.75 9.40 -3.39
N GLY A 87 -3.91 8.51 -3.92
CA GLY A 87 -4.13 7.90 -5.23
C GLY A 87 -5.47 7.17 -5.29
N THR A 88 -5.76 6.34 -4.29
CA THR A 88 -7.01 5.59 -4.17
C THR A 88 -8.23 6.52 -4.02
N ILE A 89 -8.18 7.53 -3.15
CA ILE A 89 -9.27 8.51 -3.00
C ILE A 89 -9.53 9.25 -4.32
N HIS A 90 -8.48 9.70 -5.01
CA HIS A 90 -8.62 10.40 -6.29
C HIS A 90 -9.21 9.49 -7.38
N GLN A 91 -8.84 8.22 -7.39
CA GLN A 91 -9.43 7.24 -8.32
C GLN A 91 -10.93 7.05 -8.02
N MET A 92 -11.32 6.87 -6.76
CA MET A 92 -12.72 6.72 -6.35
C MET A 92 -13.53 7.97 -6.65
N GLU A 93 -12.96 9.17 -6.47
CA GLU A 93 -13.60 10.44 -6.84
C GLU A 93 -13.89 10.50 -8.34
N LYS A 94 -12.91 10.15 -9.18
CA LYS A 94 -13.10 10.08 -10.65
C LYS A 94 -14.18 9.07 -11.05
N GLN A 95 -14.28 7.97 -10.33
CA GLN A 95 -15.29 6.93 -10.53
C GLN A 95 -16.66 7.29 -9.94
N LYS A 96 -16.78 8.42 -9.23
CA LYS A 96 -17.98 8.86 -8.50
C LYS A 96 -18.42 7.89 -7.39
N HIS A 97 -17.47 7.20 -6.77
CA HIS A 97 -17.68 6.28 -5.65
C HIS A 97 -16.99 6.81 -4.38
N LEU A 98 -17.14 8.11 -4.09
CA LEU A 98 -16.46 8.72 -2.95
C LEU A 98 -16.96 8.13 -1.61
N GLU A 99 -18.18 7.59 -1.58
CA GLU A 99 -18.72 6.82 -0.48
C GLU A 99 -17.95 5.53 -0.17
N ASP A 100 -17.12 5.03 -1.07
CA ASP A 100 -16.25 3.88 -0.79
C ASP A 100 -15.00 4.26 0.02
N THR A 101 -14.85 5.55 0.36
CA THR A 101 -13.78 6.06 1.22
C THR A 101 -14.15 6.12 2.71
N HIS A 102 -15.32 5.62 3.11
CA HIS A 102 -15.70 5.46 4.51
C HIS A 102 -14.87 4.34 5.18
N LEU A 103 -14.43 4.54 6.42
CA LEU A 103 -13.81 3.43 7.18
C LEU A 103 -14.84 2.35 7.47
N ARG A 104 -16.05 2.76 7.86
CA ARG A 104 -17.21 1.88 7.96
C ARG A 104 -17.84 1.69 6.58
N LEU A 105 -17.19 0.90 5.74
CA LEU A 105 -17.60 0.69 4.36
C LEU A 105 -18.97 0.01 4.28
N HIS A 106 -19.74 0.34 3.24
CA HIS A 106 -21.04 -0.26 2.97
C HIS A 106 -20.92 -1.29 1.84
N LEU A 107 -20.85 -2.57 2.21
CA LEU A 107 -20.64 -3.70 1.28
C LEU A 107 -21.88 -4.57 1.06
N GLU A 108 -23.06 -4.13 1.49
CA GLU A 108 -24.28 -4.94 1.32
C GLU A 108 -24.56 -5.20 -0.17
N GLY A 109 -24.64 -6.49 -0.55
CA GLY A 109 -24.83 -6.92 -1.94
C GLY A 109 -23.59 -6.82 -2.83
N ARG A 110 -22.39 -6.58 -2.26
CA ARG A 110 -21.11 -6.48 -2.98
C ARG A 110 -20.14 -7.58 -2.56
N ASP A 111 -19.09 -7.78 -3.36
CA ASP A 111 -17.99 -8.67 -3.00
C ASP A 111 -17.16 -8.01 -1.88
N PRO A 112 -16.87 -8.71 -0.76
CA PRO A 112 -15.98 -8.19 0.27
C PRO A 112 -14.60 -7.78 -0.23
N ASP A 113 -14.11 -8.39 -1.31
CA ASP A 113 -12.83 -8.01 -1.93
C ASP A 113 -12.83 -6.57 -2.47
N ASP A 114 -14.01 -5.98 -2.73
CA ASP A 114 -14.14 -4.57 -3.11
C ASP A 114 -13.75 -3.63 -1.96
N GLY A 115 -13.81 -4.11 -0.72
CA GLY A 115 -13.43 -3.34 0.47
C GLY A 115 -11.94 -3.37 0.80
N VAL A 116 -11.16 -4.22 0.11
CA VAL A 116 -9.72 -4.37 0.31
C VAL A 116 -8.98 -3.28 -0.46
N THR A 117 -9.08 -2.06 0.06
CA THR A 117 -8.50 -0.84 -0.52
C THR A 117 -7.68 -0.09 0.54
N ASP A 118 -6.83 0.85 0.11
CA ASP A 118 -5.99 1.66 1.01
C ASP A 118 -6.80 2.42 2.08
N ILE A 119 -8.12 2.57 1.91
CA ILE A 119 -9.01 3.20 2.90
C ILE A 119 -8.95 2.45 4.24
N ALA A 120 -9.15 1.13 4.27
CA ALA A 120 -9.19 0.37 5.51
C ALA A 120 -7.83 0.40 6.25
N TYR A 121 -6.75 0.44 5.49
CA TYR A 121 -5.36 0.40 5.94
C TYR A 121 -4.89 1.79 6.39
N GLU A 122 -4.83 2.73 5.45
CA GLU A 122 -4.11 4.00 5.61
C GLU A 122 -4.99 5.10 6.24
N LYS A 123 -6.29 5.14 5.93
CA LYS A 123 -7.21 6.05 6.65
C LYS A 123 -7.44 5.53 8.08
N GLY A 124 -7.48 4.21 8.27
CA GLY A 124 -7.55 3.58 9.59
C GLY A 124 -6.32 3.90 10.43
N TYR A 125 -5.13 3.73 9.85
CA TYR A 125 -3.86 4.14 10.43
C TYR A 125 -3.84 5.64 10.80
N ALA A 126 -4.23 6.52 9.87
CA ALA A 126 -4.25 7.96 10.10
C ALA A 126 -5.20 8.37 11.24
N PHE A 127 -6.34 7.67 11.39
CA PHE A 127 -7.25 7.90 12.52
C PHE A 127 -6.60 7.52 13.86
N LEU A 128 -5.95 6.36 13.93
CA LEU A 128 -5.25 5.92 15.16
C LEU A 128 -4.07 6.83 15.49
N LEU A 129 -3.33 7.29 14.47
CA LEU A 129 -2.25 8.26 14.64
C LEU A 129 -2.77 9.60 15.18
N LEU A 130 -3.91 10.10 14.69
CA LEU A 130 -4.54 11.30 15.23
C LEU A 130 -4.87 11.14 16.70
N LEU A 131 -5.44 9.99 17.08
CA LEU A 131 -5.77 9.70 18.48
C LEU A 131 -4.50 9.68 19.35
N GLU A 132 -3.42 9.04 18.87
CA GLU A 132 -2.11 9.08 19.54
C GLU A 132 -1.60 10.52 19.73
N GLU A 133 -1.64 11.35 18.69
CA GLU A 133 -1.17 12.74 18.74
C GLU A 133 -1.99 13.58 19.72
N LYS A 134 -3.30 13.34 19.82
CA LYS A 134 -4.22 14.08 20.70
C LYS A 134 -4.05 13.73 22.18
N VAL A 135 -3.78 12.46 22.51
CA VAL A 135 -3.69 11.99 23.91
C VAL A 135 -2.27 11.80 24.41
N GLY A 136 -1.31 11.69 23.50
CA GLY A 136 0.06 11.26 23.78
C GLY A 136 0.19 9.73 23.83
N ARG A 137 1.35 9.24 23.39
CA ARG A 137 1.67 7.81 23.24
C ARG A 137 1.44 6.98 24.48
N GLU A 138 1.82 7.47 25.66
CA GLU A 138 1.69 6.68 26.90
C GLU A 138 0.22 6.29 27.18
N LYS A 139 -0.69 7.25 27.01
CA LYS A 139 -2.13 7.03 27.22
C LYS A 139 -2.73 6.19 26.10
N PHE A 140 -2.30 6.41 24.86
CA PHE A 140 -2.78 5.63 23.73
C PHE A 140 -2.33 4.16 23.83
N ASP A 141 -1.08 3.90 24.19
CA ASP A 141 -0.55 2.56 24.42
C ASP A 141 -1.26 1.86 25.59
N ALA A 142 -1.64 2.60 26.64
CA ALA A 142 -2.44 2.06 27.74
C ALA A 142 -3.86 1.67 27.28
N PHE A 143 -4.51 2.51 26.47
CA PHE A 143 -5.79 2.22 25.85
C PHE A 143 -5.74 0.99 24.94
N LEU A 144 -4.72 0.89 24.08
CA LEU A 144 -4.55 -0.24 23.17
C LEU A 144 -4.37 -1.56 23.93
N ARG A 145 -3.58 -1.57 25.01
CA ARG A 145 -3.45 -2.75 25.88
C ARG A 145 -4.78 -3.15 26.51
N ASP A 146 -5.49 -2.19 27.12
CA ASP A 146 -6.83 -2.43 27.71
C ASP A 146 -7.79 -3.02 26.67
N TYR A 147 -7.82 -2.44 25.46
CA TYR A 147 -8.66 -2.90 24.36
C TYR A 147 -8.38 -4.35 23.95
N PHE A 148 -7.12 -4.69 23.65
CA PHE A 148 -6.77 -6.05 23.21
C PHE A 148 -6.88 -7.10 24.34
N ASP A 149 -6.59 -6.72 25.59
CA ASP A 149 -6.77 -7.62 26.74
C ASP A 149 -8.25 -7.87 27.03
N GLN A 150 -9.09 -6.83 27.00
CA GLN A 150 -10.52 -6.94 27.32
C GLN A 150 -11.29 -7.76 26.27
N TYR A 151 -10.88 -7.66 25.01
CA TYR A 151 -11.60 -8.26 23.89
C TYR A 151 -10.89 -9.45 23.25
N ALA A 152 -9.87 -9.98 23.91
CA ALA A 152 -9.15 -11.18 23.47
C ALA A 152 -10.10 -12.32 23.07
N PHE A 153 -9.87 -12.86 21.88
CA PHE A 153 -10.64 -13.92 21.22
C PHE A 153 -12.11 -13.59 20.98
N GLN A 154 -12.43 -12.32 20.75
CA GLN A 154 -13.79 -11.86 20.43
C GLN A 154 -13.83 -11.12 19.10
N SER A 155 -15.02 -11.09 18.50
CA SER A 155 -15.30 -10.23 17.36
C SER A 155 -15.69 -8.81 17.80
N MET A 156 -15.40 -7.82 16.96
CA MET A 156 -15.61 -6.40 17.20
C MET A 156 -16.36 -5.74 16.04
N THR A 157 -17.39 -4.95 16.36
CA THR A 157 -18.03 -4.03 15.41
C THR A 157 -17.49 -2.62 15.62
N THR A 158 -17.58 -1.78 14.59
CA THR A 158 -17.22 -0.37 14.68
C THR A 158 -17.99 0.32 15.80
N ASP A 159 -19.28 0.05 15.96
CA ASP A 159 -20.09 0.68 17.02
C ASP A 159 -19.57 0.33 18.43
N ARG A 160 -19.28 -0.95 18.68
CA ARG A 160 -18.76 -1.42 19.97
C ARG A 160 -17.34 -0.87 20.22
N PHE A 161 -16.51 -0.79 19.19
CA PHE A 161 -15.21 -0.13 19.29
C PHE A 161 -15.36 1.35 19.66
N LEU A 162 -16.26 2.08 19.00
CA LEU A 162 -16.48 3.51 19.26
C LEU A 162 -17.05 3.77 20.66
N GLU A 163 -17.89 2.89 21.19
CA GLU A 163 -18.33 2.93 22.59
C GLU A 163 -17.15 2.81 23.56
N HIS A 164 -16.28 1.81 23.34
CA HIS A 164 -15.08 1.61 24.15
C HIS A 164 -14.10 2.80 24.02
N LEU A 165 -13.84 3.25 22.79
CA LEU A 165 -13.01 4.42 22.48
C LEU A 165 -13.50 5.66 23.23
N ARG A 166 -14.81 5.94 23.19
CA ARG A 166 -15.42 7.08 23.89
C ARG A 166 -15.19 7.00 25.38
N ALA A 167 -15.57 5.87 25.99
CA ALA A 167 -15.54 5.69 27.44
C ALA A 167 -14.11 5.64 28.02
N LYS A 168 -13.15 5.07 27.27
CA LYS A 168 -11.80 4.79 27.79
C LYS A 168 -10.75 5.80 27.36
N LEU A 169 -10.92 6.45 26.20
CA LEU A 169 -9.93 7.38 25.67
C LEU A 169 -10.47 8.80 25.54
N ILE A 170 -11.61 8.99 24.86
CA ILE A 170 -12.09 10.33 24.48
C ILE A 170 -12.60 11.12 25.69
N GLU A 171 -13.57 10.58 26.43
CA GLU A 171 -14.20 11.29 27.56
C GLU A 171 -13.20 11.56 28.71
N PRO A 172 -12.37 10.60 29.15
CA PRO A 172 -11.42 10.84 30.24
C PRO A 172 -10.34 11.87 29.89
N ASN A 173 -9.97 11.98 28.60
CA ASN A 173 -8.93 12.89 28.14
C ASN A 173 -9.47 14.15 27.46
N LYS A 174 -10.79 14.30 27.34
CA LYS A 174 -11.46 15.42 26.66
C LYS A 174 -10.92 15.65 25.25
N VAL A 175 -10.77 14.57 24.49
CA VAL A 175 -10.25 14.62 23.12
C VAL A 175 -11.28 15.25 22.19
N ASP A 176 -10.88 16.33 21.52
CA ASP A 176 -11.67 16.96 20.47
C ASP A 176 -11.35 16.31 19.12
N VAL A 177 -12.28 15.51 18.61
CA VAL A 177 -12.22 14.80 17.33
C VAL A 177 -13.61 14.53 16.79
N ASP A 178 -13.83 14.78 15.51
CA ASP A 178 -15.07 14.44 14.82
C ASP A 178 -15.04 12.97 14.36
N ILE A 179 -15.44 12.07 15.26
CA ILE A 179 -15.46 10.62 14.98
C ILE A 179 -16.33 10.29 13.76
N ALA A 180 -17.45 11.00 13.57
CA ALA A 180 -18.35 10.75 12.46
C ALA A 180 -17.68 11.10 11.12
N ALA A 181 -16.95 12.22 11.04
CA ALA A 181 -16.18 12.58 9.86
C ALA A 181 -15.09 11.55 9.52
N TRP A 182 -14.46 10.95 10.52
CA TRP A 182 -13.44 9.92 10.33
C TRP A 182 -14.01 8.57 9.89
N VAL A 183 -15.07 8.11 10.55
CA VAL A 183 -15.59 6.74 10.36
C VAL A 183 -16.58 6.67 9.20
N ASP A 184 -17.47 7.64 9.12
CA ASP A 184 -18.63 7.68 8.21
C ASP A 184 -18.58 8.84 7.21
N GLY A 185 -17.51 9.64 7.23
CA GLY A 185 -17.30 10.74 6.29
C GLY A 185 -16.39 10.34 5.12
N PRO A 186 -16.66 10.85 3.90
CA PRO A 186 -15.82 10.57 2.74
C PRO A 186 -14.48 11.32 2.79
N GLY A 187 -13.50 10.84 2.02
CA GLY A 187 -12.17 11.41 1.90
C GLY A 187 -11.37 11.34 3.20
N LEU A 188 -10.40 12.24 3.32
CA LEU A 188 -9.65 12.45 4.57
C LEU A 188 -10.17 13.71 5.29
N PRO A 189 -10.48 13.62 6.59
CA PRO A 189 -10.76 14.80 7.41
C PRO A 189 -9.60 15.80 7.42
N LYS A 190 -9.92 17.08 7.64
CA LYS A 190 -8.93 18.19 7.59
C LYS A 190 -7.88 18.10 8.69
N ASP A 191 -8.19 17.42 9.79
CA ASP A 191 -7.31 17.19 10.92
C ASP A 191 -6.47 15.91 10.77
N ALA A 192 -6.51 15.24 9.62
CA ALA A 192 -5.67 14.07 9.35
C ALA A 192 -4.17 14.40 9.46
N PRO A 193 -3.41 13.70 10.32
CA PRO A 193 -1.98 13.93 10.49
C PRO A 193 -1.23 13.85 9.16
N VAL A 194 -0.31 14.80 8.92
CA VAL A 194 0.52 14.84 7.70
C VAL A 194 1.92 14.39 8.05
N PRO A 195 2.30 13.13 7.78
CA PRO A 195 3.66 12.67 8.02
C PRO A 195 4.64 13.41 7.09
N VAL A 196 5.83 13.70 7.61
CA VAL A 196 6.93 14.34 6.86
C VAL A 196 8.19 13.50 7.09
N SER A 197 8.97 13.30 6.02
CA SER A 197 10.23 12.54 6.06
C SER A 197 11.39 13.39 5.56
N ASP A 198 12.34 13.71 6.44
CA ASP A 198 13.58 14.41 6.07
C ASP A 198 14.41 13.61 5.06
N ARG A 199 14.30 12.28 5.06
CA ARG A 199 14.98 11.43 4.08
C ARG A 199 14.38 11.62 2.69
N PHE A 200 13.07 11.74 2.57
CA PHE A 200 12.41 12.02 1.29
C PHE A 200 12.68 13.43 0.79
N VAL A 201 12.78 14.43 1.68
CA VAL A 201 13.24 15.78 1.30
C VAL A 201 14.65 15.75 0.70
N LYS A 202 15.54 14.87 1.18
CA LYS A 202 16.87 14.69 0.58
C LYS A 202 16.78 14.00 -0.79
N VAL A 203 15.92 13.00 -0.94
CA VAL A 203 15.67 12.36 -2.24
C VAL A 203 15.17 13.38 -3.27
N GLU A 204 14.20 14.21 -2.90
CA GLU A 204 13.64 15.27 -3.75
C GLU A 204 14.69 16.30 -4.18
N HIS A 205 15.61 16.67 -3.28
CA HIS A 205 16.75 17.51 -3.64
C HIS A 205 17.66 16.86 -4.69
N GLU A 206 17.90 15.54 -4.61
CA GLU A 206 18.71 14.85 -5.60
C GLU A 206 17.98 14.73 -6.95
N ILE A 207 16.66 14.52 -6.96
CA ILE A 207 15.83 14.59 -8.18
C ILE A 207 15.97 15.96 -8.83
N ALA A 208 15.77 17.05 -8.07
CA ALA A 208 15.84 18.41 -8.59
C ALA A 208 17.23 18.75 -9.17
N LYS A 209 18.31 18.27 -8.55
CA LYS A 209 19.67 18.42 -9.10
C LYS A 209 19.85 17.67 -10.41
N TRP A 210 19.30 16.46 -10.51
CA TRP A 210 19.35 15.65 -11.72
C TRP A 210 18.57 16.28 -12.86
N GLU A 211 17.35 16.78 -12.58
CA GLU A 211 16.54 17.55 -13.53
C GLU A 211 17.25 18.82 -14.01
N ALA A 212 18.05 19.45 -13.14
CA ALA A 212 18.90 20.59 -13.49
C ALA A 212 20.18 20.23 -14.27
N GLY A 213 20.36 18.96 -14.65
CA GLY A 213 21.47 18.49 -15.49
C GLY A 213 22.66 17.89 -14.72
N THR A 214 22.53 17.65 -13.41
CA THR A 214 23.54 16.89 -12.67
C THR A 214 23.48 15.42 -13.11
N PRO A 215 24.59 14.79 -13.54
CA PRO A 215 24.58 13.39 -13.93
C PRO A 215 24.12 12.48 -12.78
N ALA A 216 23.36 11.43 -13.09
CA ALA A 216 22.83 10.48 -12.10
C ALA A 216 23.93 9.87 -11.23
N ALA A 217 25.10 9.58 -11.83
CA ALA A 217 26.27 9.05 -11.14
C ALA A 217 26.88 9.98 -10.07
N ARG A 218 26.46 11.25 -10.01
CA ARG A 218 26.89 12.22 -8.99
C ARG A 218 25.85 12.42 -7.88
N MET A 219 24.72 11.73 -7.94
CA MET A 219 23.71 11.82 -6.91
C MET A 219 24.17 11.13 -5.61
N SER A 220 23.77 11.70 -4.48
CA SER A 220 24.07 11.15 -3.15
C SER A 220 23.07 10.07 -2.74
N THR A 221 23.17 8.89 -3.34
CA THR A 221 22.24 7.76 -3.12
C THR A 221 22.78 6.65 -2.20
N ALA A 222 24.01 6.80 -1.72
CA ALA A 222 24.64 5.82 -0.85
C ALA A 222 23.82 5.62 0.44
N GLY A 223 23.43 4.36 0.71
CA GLY A 223 22.66 3.99 1.90
C GLY A 223 21.15 4.22 1.80
N TRP A 224 20.63 4.61 0.62
CA TRP A 224 19.19 4.64 0.39
C TRP A 224 18.58 3.24 0.57
N SER A 225 17.50 3.19 1.33
CA SER A 225 16.65 2.02 1.48
C SER A 225 15.69 1.88 0.30
N THR A 226 14.96 0.76 0.25
CA THR A 226 13.84 0.56 -0.69
C THR A 226 12.86 1.73 -0.68
N TYR A 227 12.59 2.31 0.48
CA TYR A 227 11.60 3.38 0.63
C TYR A 227 12.05 4.66 -0.09
N GLU A 228 13.34 5.02 0.02
CA GLU A 228 13.92 6.15 -0.71
C GLU A 228 13.95 5.88 -2.22
N TRP A 229 14.29 4.66 -2.64
CA TRP A 229 14.26 4.30 -4.06
C TRP A 229 12.85 4.31 -4.64
N MET A 230 11.85 3.82 -3.91
CA MET A 230 10.45 3.91 -4.31
C MET A 230 10.00 5.37 -4.41
N HIS A 231 10.33 6.20 -3.42
CA HIS A 231 10.01 7.64 -3.45
C HIS A 231 10.68 8.31 -4.64
N PHE A 232 11.97 8.04 -4.86
CA PHE A 232 12.74 8.53 -6.00
C PHE A 232 12.05 8.20 -7.33
N LEU A 233 11.77 6.92 -7.56
CA LEU A 233 11.16 6.44 -8.79
C LEU A 233 9.76 7.02 -8.99
N ARG A 234 8.94 7.15 -7.94
CA ARG A 234 7.58 7.71 -8.02
C ARG A 234 7.56 9.22 -8.31
N HIS A 235 8.64 9.95 -8.01
CA HIS A 235 8.75 11.40 -8.16
C HIS A 235 9.63 11.84 -9.33
N LEU A 236 10.10 10.92 -10.17
CA LEU A 236 10.73 11.28 -11.45
C LEU A 236 9.75 12.05 -12.36
N PRO A 237 10.26 12.89 -13.28
CA PRO A 237 9.45 13.53 -14.31
C PRO A 237 8.56 12.54 -15.04
N ARG A 238 7.32 12.97 -15.34
CA ARG A 238 6.37 12.14 -16.10
C ARG A 238 6.89 11.79 -17.50
N GLU A 239 7.60 12.72 -18.13
CA GLU A 239 8.21 12.56 -19.45
C GLU A 239 9.73 12.66 -19.32
N MET A 240 10.43 11.62 -19.76
CA MET A 240 11.88 11.51 -19.78
C MET A 240 12.35 11.06 -21.16
N SER A 241 13.45 11.63 -21.63
CA SER A 241 14.07 11.20 -22.88
C SER A 241 14.67 9.78 -22.74
N ALA A 242 14.84 9.09 -23.87
CA ALA A 242 15.54 7.80 -23.89
C ALA A 242 16.95 7.89 -23.29
N ALA A 243 17.64 9.03 -23.46
CA ALA A 243 18.95 9.25 -22.86
C ALA A 243 18.90 9.31 -21.33
N GLN A 244 17.91 10.00 -20.76
CA GLN A 244 17.69 10.06 -19.31
C GLN A 244 17.33 8.68 -18.72
N MET A 245 16.43 7.94 -19.37
CA MET A 245 16.07 6.59 -18.94
C MET A 245 17.28 5.65 -18.97
N ASN A 246 18.06 5.67 -20.06
CA ASN A 246 19.29 4.90 -20.18
C ASN A 246 20.33 5.28 -19.11
N GLU A 247 20.48 6.57 -18.81
CA GLU A 247 21.43 7.05 -17.79
C GLU A 247 21.07 6.50 -16.40
N LEU A 248 19.79 6.60 -16.01
CA LEU A 248 19.31 6.12 -14.72
C LEU A 248 19.52 4.62 -14.57
N ASP A 249 19.16 3.83 -15.58
CA ASP A 249 19.30 2.37 -15.52
C ASP A 249 20.77 1.92 -15.59
N ALA A 250 21.60 2.60 -16.38
CA ALA A 250 23.04 2.32 -16.41
C ALA A 250 23.72 2.64 -15.08
N THR A 251 23.23 3.64 -14.34
CA THR A 251 23.81 4.08 -13.07
C THR A 251 23.32 3.24 -11.89
N PHE A 252 22.02 2.96 -11.82
CA PHE A 252 21.38 2.36 -10.65
C PHE A 252 20.90 0.92 -10.87
N HIS A 253 21.00 0.41 -12.10
CA HIS A 253 20.66 -0.98 -12.47
C HIS A 253 19.24 -1.40 -12.08
N PHE A 254 18.25 -0.52 -12.27
CA PHE A 254 16.87 -0.76 -11.88
C PHE A 254 16.24 -1.93 -12.64
N THR A 255 16.50 -2.08 -13.93
CA THR A 255 15.99 -3.21 -14.75
C THR A 255 16.51 -4.56 -14.24
N GLY A 256 17.71 -4.57 -13.64
CA GLY A 256 18.36 -5.79 -13.13
C GLY A 256 18.15 -6.06 -11.63
N THR A 257 17.38 -5.23 -10.92
CA THR A 257 17.26 -5.33 -9.46
C THR A 257 16.49 -6.59 -9.02
N GLY A 258 16.95 -7.21 -7.93
CA GLY A 258 16.25 -8.33 -7.28
C GLY A 258 15.10 -7.89 -6.36
N ASN A 259 14.95 -6.59 -6.12
CA ASN A 259 13.91 -6.03 -5.27
C ASN A 259 12.64 -5.75 -6.07
N ALA A 260 11.57 -6.52 -5.82
CA ALA A 260 10.34 -6.44 -6.58
C ALA A 260 9.62 -5.08 -6.48
N GLU A 261 9.71 -4.37 -5.35
CA GLU A 261 9.07 -3.06 -5.19
C GLU A 261 9.79 -1.98 -6.03
N VAL A 262 11.14 -2.00 -6.03
CA VAL A 262 11.95 -1.10 -6.87
C VAL A 262 11.76 -1.44 -8.35
N LEU A 263 11.80 -2.72 -8.71
CA LEU A 263 11.61 -3.16 -10.10
C LEU A 263 10.24 -2.74 -10.62
N ALA A 264 9.15 -2.97 -9.87
CA ALA A 264 7.82 -2.59 -10.30
C ALA A 264 7.68 -1.07 -10.50
N ALA A 265 8.20 -0.26 -9.55
CA ALA A 265 8.18 1.20 -9.67
C ALA A 265 8.98 1.69 -10.90
N TRP A 266 10.11 1.05 -11.22
CA TRP A 266 10.89 1.36 -12.42
C TRP A 266 10.18 0.94 -13.70
N LEU A 267 9.63 -0.27 -13.76
CA LEU A 267 8.91 -0.78 -14.93
C LEU A 267 7.70 0.10 -15.27
N GLU A 268 7.03 0.68 -14.28
CA GLU A 268 5.96 1.66 -14.53
C GLU A 268 6.49 2.93 -15.22
N GLN A 269 7.68 3.42 -14.87
CA GLN A 269 8.34 4.51 -15.59
C GLN A 269 8.70 4.12 -17.02
N CYS A 270 9.19 2.89 -17.21
CA CYS A 270 9.55 2.37 -18.52
C CYS A 270 8.36 2.28 -19.46
N ILE A 271 7.20 1.82 -18.96
CA ILE A 271 5.96 1.78 -19.74
C ILE A 271 5.55 3.19 -20.16
N ARG A 272 5.52 4.14 -19.21
CA ARG A 272 5.10 5.53 -19.48
C ARG A 272 5.99 6.25 -20.49
N ASN A 273 7.28 5.95 -20.51
CA ASN A 273 8.27 6.61 -21.36
C ASN A 273 8.67 5.79 -22.61
N ASP A 274 7.91 4.74 -22.94
CA ASP A 274 8.19 3.80 -24.03
C ASP A 274 9.65 3.29 -24.05
N HIS A 275 10.19 2.99 -22.87
CA HIS A 275 11.58 2.55 -22.70
C HIS A 275 11.72 1.06 -23.01
N VAL A 276 11.82 0.76 -24.32
CA VAL A 276 11.83 -0.61 -24.87
C VAL A 276 12.90 -1.52 -24.28
N ALA A 277 14.05 -0.97 -23.84
CA ALA A 277 15.15 -1.77 -23.29
C ALA A 277 14.75 -2.54 -22.01
N ALA A 278 13.70 -2.13 -21.31
CA ALA A 278 13.19 -2.81 -20.12
C ALA A 278 12.06 -3.82 -20.40
N TYR A 279 11.58 -3.96 -21.65
CA TYR A 279 10.38 -4.77 -21.94
C TYR A 279 10.59 -6.28 -21.74
N ASP A 280 11.79 -6.81 -21.97
CA ASP A 280 12.12 -8.20 -21.64
C ASP A 280 12.10 -8.44 -20.11
N SER A 281 12.38 -7.40 -19.32
CA SER A 281 12.25 -7.47 -17.87
C SER A 281 10.81 -7.34 -17.43
N LEU A 282 10.02 -6.48 -18.08
CA LEU A 282 8.58 -6.34 -17.86
C LEU A 282 7.85 -7.66 -18.09
N ASP A 283 8.07 -8.29 -19.25
CA ASP A 283 7.45 -9.56 -19.62
C ASP A 283 7.79 -10.67 -18.61
N ARG A 284 9.09 -10.85 -18.29
CA ARG A 284 9.52 -11.82 -17.28
C ARG A 284 8.91 -11.54 -15.90
N PHE A 285 8.86 -10.27 -15.49
CA PHE A 285 8.29 -9.90 -14.20
C PHE A 285 6.81 -10.25 -14.14
N LEU A 286 6.00 -9.82 -15.12
CA LEU A 286 4.56 -10.11 -15.17
C LEU A 286 4.25 -11.60 -15.33
N ASN A 287 5.12 -12.40 -15.95
CA ASN A 287 4.96 -13.86 -16.02
C ASN A 287 5.43 -14.61 -14.75
N SER A 288 6.18 -13.96 -13.85
CA SER A 288 6.74 -14.62 -12.66
C SER A 288 6.10 -14.18 -11.35
N VAL A 289 5.45 -13.01 -11.31
CA VAL A 289 4.72 -12.52 -10.13
C VAL A 289 3.21 -12.62 -10.33
N GLY A 290 2.49 -12.97 -9.27
CA GLY A 290 1.02 -13.04 -9.27
C GLY A 290 0.35 -12.03 -8.34
N ARG A 291 1.12 -11.14 -7.70
CA ARG A 291 0.64 -10.23 -6.64
C ARG A 291 -0.05 -9.01 -7.25
N ARG A 292 -1.34 -8.80 -6.94
CA ARG A 292 -2.16 -7.71 -7.51
C ARG A 292 -1.52 -6.32 -7.38
N LYS A 293 -0.88 -6.05 -6.23
CA LYS A 293 -0.11 -4.82 -5.97
C LYS A 293 0.87 -4.47 -7.09
N PHE A 294 1.49 -5.45 -7.73
CA PHE A 294 2.42 -5.22 -8.85
C PHE A 294 1.72 -5.31 -10.21
N LEU A 295 0.77 -6.21 -10.35
CA LEU A 295 0.07 -6.42 -11.62
C LEU A 295 -0.79 -5.21 -12.00
N GLU A 296 -1.63 -4.75 -11.09
CA GLU A 296 -2.61 -3.71 -11.40
C GLU A 296 -1.98 -2.40 -11.90
N PRO A 297 -0.97 -1.80 -11.24
CA PRO A 297 -0.38 -0.55 -11.71
C PRO A 297 0.29 -0.71 -13.07
N LEU A 298 1.01 -1.82 -13.30
CA LEU A 298 1.70 -2.08 -14.56
C LEU A 298 0.72 -2.29 -15.72
N TYR A 299 -0.34 -3.08 -15.53
CA TYR A 299 -1.37 -3.24 -16.56
C TYR A 299 -2.15 -1.95 -16.79
N LYS A 300 -2.49 -1.18 -15.73
CA LYS A 300 -3.11 0.15 -15.88
C LYS A 300 -2.23 1.08 -16.73
N ALA A 301 -0.93 1.14 -16.46
CA ALA A 301 0.01 1.95 -17.24
C ALA A 301 0.07 1.50 -18.71
N LEU A 302 0.07 0.18 -18.98
CA LEU A 302 0.05 -0.35 -20.34
C LEU A 302 -1.21 0.05 -21.11
N LEU A 303 -2.37 0.10 -20.44
CA LEU A 303 -3.65 0.43 -21.07
C LEU A 303 -3.77 1.89 -21.52
N GLU A 304 -2.87 2.77 -21.09
CA GLU A 304 -2.86 4.20 -21.46
C GLU A 304 -2.54 4.42 -22.95
N THR A 305 -1.90 3.46 -23.63
CA THR A 305 -1.52 3.58 -25.05
C THR A 305 -1.98 2.39 -25.89
N GLU A 306 -2.18 2.58 -27.19
CA GLU A 306 -2.61 1.50 -28.09
C GLU A 306 -1.56 0.38 -28.19
N LYS A 307 -0.28 0.75 -28.30
CA LYS A 307 0.86 -0.19 -28.26
C LYS A 307 0.86 -0.98 -26.95
N GLY A 308 0.68 -0.30 -25.82
CA GLY A 308 0.66 -0.92 -24.51
C GLY A 308 -0.53 -1.86 -24.31
N ARG A 309 -1.72 -1.56 -24.87
CA ARG A 309 -2.87 -2.49 -24.86
C ARG A 309 -2.56 -3.81 -25.53
N ILE A 310 -1.93 -3.79 -26.71
CA ILE A 310 -1.52 -5.00 -27.43
C ILE A 310 -0.52 -5.80 -26.58
N MET A 311 0.45 -5.11 -25.97
CA MET A 311 1.45 -5.73 -25.09
C MET A 311 0.81 -6.33 -23.84
N ALA A 312 -0.12 -5.62 -23.19
CA ALA A 312 -0.88 -6.12 -22.04
C ALA A 312 -1.62 -7.41 -22.37
N GLN A 313 -2.37 -7.44 -23.48
CA GLN A 313 -3.09 -8.64 -23.93
C GLN A 313 -2.12 -9.81 -24.19
N THR A 314 -0.97 -9.52 -24.83
CA THR A 314 0.04 -10.54 -25.18
C THR A 314 0.67 -11.15 -23.92
N ILE A 315 1.16 -10.32 -23.01
CA ILE A 315 1.79 -10.77 -21.76
C ILE A 315 0.77 -11.48 -20.86
N TYR A 316 -0.45 -10.94 -20.77
CA TYR A 316 -1.48 -11.55 -19.96
C TYR A 316 -1.89 -12.94 -20.48
N ALA A 317 -1.93 -13.14 -21.80
CA ALA A 317 -2.21 -14.46 -22.38
C ALA A 317 -1.28 -15.56 -21.85
N SER A 318 0.02 -15.26 -21.70
CA SER A 318 1.02 -16.20 -21.17
C SER A 318 1.02 -16.27 -19.65
N ALA A 319 0.79 -15.16 -18.96
CA ALA A 319 0.88 -15.07 -17.51
C ALA A 319 -0.38 -15.58 -16.79
N ARG A 320 -1.57 -15.39 -17.40
CA ARG A 320 -2.89 -15.69 -16.82
C ARG A 320 -3.00 -17.10 -16.25
N PRO A 321 -2.55 -18.19 -16.91
CA PRO A 321 -2.63 -19.54 -16.34
C PRO A 321 -1.86 -19.73 -15.03
N GLY A 322 -0.84 -18.91 -14.77
CA GLY A 322 -0.06 -18.94 -13.53
C GLY A 322 -0.61 -18.03 -12.42
N TYR A 323 -1.55 -17.14 -12.73
CA TYR A 323 -2.14 -16.24 -11.75
C TYR A 323 -3.16 -16.96 -10.87
N HIS A 324 -3.24 -16.51 -9.62
CA HIS A 324 -4.29 -16.95 -8.70
C HIS A 324 -5.66 -16.43 -9.18
N SER A 325 -6.74 -17.17 -8.92
CA SER A 325 -8.11 -16.81 -9.36
C SER A 325 -8.52 -15.38 -9.03
N VAL A 326 -8.21 -14.89 -7.83
CA VAL A 326 -8.42 -13.50 -7.41
C VAL A 326 -7.71 -12.49 -8.33
N ALA A 327 -6.45 -12.74 -8.68
CA ALA A 327 -5.72 -11.89 -9.61
C ALA A 327 -6.28 -12.01 -11.04
N VAL A 328 -6.62 -13.22 -11.48
CA VAL A 328 -7.28 -13.46 -12.78
C VAL A 328 -8.58 -12.68 -12.89
N ARG A 329 -9.43 -12.68 -11.86
CA ARG A 329 -10.70 -11.92 -11.88
C ARG A 329 -10.44 -10.41 -12.08
N THR A 330 -9.56 -9.83 -11.27
CA THR A 330 -9.21 -8.41 -11.39
C THR A 330 -8.62 -8.08 -12.77
N MET A 331 -7.74 -8.93 -13.29
CA MET A 331 -7.10 -8.71 -14.60
C MET A 331 -8.06 -8.95 -15.77
N ASP A 332 -8.93 -9.97 -15.70
CA ASP A 332 -9.94 -10.24 -16.73
C ASP A 332 -10.91 -9.06 -16.87
N GLU A 333 -11.34 -8.47 -15.76
CA GLU A 333 -12.20 -7.27 -15.77
C GLU A 333 -11.46 -6.06 -16.33
N MET A 334 -10.24 -5.80 -15.85
CA MET A 334 -9.42 -4.65 -16.27
C MET A 334 -9.05 -4.71 -17.76
N LEU A 335 -8.72 -5.89 -18.27
CA LEU A 335 -8.29 -6.13 -19.64
C LEU A 335 -9.46 -6.51 -20.58
N GLN A 336 -10.68 -6.58 -20.05
CA GLN A 336 -11.88 -7.03 -20.78
C GLN A 336 -11.65 -8.40 -21.46
N TRP A 337 -10.98 -9.31 -20.76
CA TRP A 337 -10.59 -10.61 -21.29
C TRP A 337 -11.80 -11.52 -21.54
N SER A 338 -11.92 -12.04 -22.76
CA SER A 338 -13.11 -12.78 -23.21
C SER A 338 -12.95 -14.30 -23.29
N ASP A 339 -11.74 -14.85 -23.14
CA ASP A 339 -11.50 -16.30 -23.24
C ASP A 339 -11.62 -17.01 -21.89
N ASN A 340 -12.60 -17.91 -21.76
CA ASN A 340 -12.90 -18.76 -20.60
C ASN A 340 -12.91 -18.02 -19.24
N LYS A 341 -14.00 -17.30 -18.96
CA LYS A 341 -14.38 -16.95 -17.58
C LYS A 341 -14.55 -18.26 -16.79
N PRO A 342 -13.71 -18.60 -15.79
CA PRO A 342 -14.11 -19.62 -14.84
C PRO A 342 -15.45 -19.17 -14.23
N PRO A 343 -16.44 -20.07 -14.07
CA PRO A 343 -17.73 -19.69 -13.54
C PRO A 343 -17.53 -18.97 -12.21
N ALA A 344 -18.21 -17.83 -12.05
CA ALA A 344 -18.33 -17.17 -10.76
C ALA A 344 -19.16 -18.07 -9.86
N SER A 345 -18.51 -18.99 -9.15
CA SER A 345 -19.13 -19.75 -8.07
C SER A 345 -18.21 -19.70 -6.86
N PHE A 346 -18.70 -19.06 -5.81
CA PHE A 346 -18.47 -19.53 -4.45
C PHE A 346 -19.70 -20.29 -4.00
#